data_AF-A0A6J6IZ50-F1
#
_entry.id   AF-A0A6J6IZ50-F1
#
_cell.length_a   1.000
_cell.length_b   1.000
_cell.length_c   1.000
_cell.angle_alpha   90.00
_cell.angle_beta   90.00
_cell.angle_gamma   90.00
#
_symmetry.space_group_name_H-M   'P 1'
#
loop_
_entity.id
_entity.type
_entity.pdbx_description
1 polymer ?
#
loop_
_entity_poly.entity_id
_entity_poly.type
_entity_poly.pdbx_seq_one_letter_code
_entity_poly.pdbx_strand_id
1 'polypeptide(L)'
;MPYTDEFYALVEKETEAELAKIYQVADKQSRQDQDDAYKASVKEKLAASVSEEDMNMFSAAYKSVTKKVMRKRVLEEGIRIDGRGLRDIRKLDAEVAVIPRVHGSAIFQRGETQILGVTTLNMLKMEQQIDSLSPVKTKRYMHNYNFPPYSTGETGRVGTPKRREIGHGALAERALVPVLPARDEFPYAIRQVSEALGSNGSTSMGSVCASTLAMLNAGVPLRAAVAGIAMGLISDQIDGKTRYAALTDILGAEDALGDMDFKVAGTSEFITAIQLDTKLDGIPASVLDGALLQAKEARLKILDVMNQAISTPDEMAPTAPRVIAVKIPLDKIGEVIGPKGKMINQIQDDTGADISIEDDGTVYIGAVDGPSAEAAKAAINAIANPHVPEIGERFLGTVVKLATFGAFISLVPGRDGLLHISELKKMAGGKRVENVEDVLEVGQRIQVEISKIDDRGKLSLSPVETEDK
;
A
#
# COMPACT_ATOMS: atom_id res chain seq x y z
N MET A 1 42.44 -17.07 -5.97
CA MET A 1 41.14 -17.67 -6.34
C MET A 1 41.11 -19.09 -5.79
N PRO A 2 39.95 -19.78 -5.68
CA PRO A 2 39.90 -21.15 -5.15
C PRO A 2 40.33 -22.23 -6.19
N TYR A 3 41.23 -21.87 -7.11
CA TYR A 3 41.79 -22.71 -8.17
C TYR A 3 43.17 -22.19 -8.59
N THR A 4 43.99 -23.06 -9.16
CA THR A 4 45.28 -22.69 -9.78
C THR A 4 45.08 -22.18 -11.21
N ASP A 5 45.99 -21.33 -11.68
CA ASP A 5 45.93 -20.77 -13.04
C ASP A 5 46.08 -21.86 -14.12
N GLU A 6 46.91 -22.88 -13.85
CA GLU A 6 47.10 -24.04 -14.72
C GLU A 6 45.81 -24.84 -14.88
N PHE A 7 45.12 -25.12 -13.78
CA PHE A 7 43.87 -25.86 -13.81
C PHE A 7 42.73 -25.04 -14.42
N TYR A 8 42.69 -23.73 -14.16
CA TYR A 8 41.77 -22.83 -14.85
C TYR A 8 41.96 -22.88 -16.37
N ALA A 9 43.21 -22.78 -16.85
CA ALA A 9 43.52 -22.83 -18.28
C ALA A 9 43.11 -24.17 -18.92
N LEU A 10 43.24 -25.28 -18.19
CA LEU A 10 42.76 -26.58 -18.63
C LEU A 10 41.23 -26.62 -18.78
N VAL A 11 40.51 -26.18 -17.74
CA VAL A 11 39.03 -26.13 -17.78
C VAL A 11 38.54 -25.18 -18.87
N GLU A 12 39.18 -24.02 -19.03
CA GLU A 12 38.87 -23.06 -20.07
C GLU A 12 39.00 -23.69 -21.46
N LYS A 13 40.16 -24.29 -21.76
CA LYS A 13 40.42 -24.94 -23.05
C LYS A 13 39.36 -25.99 -23.41
N GLU A 14 38.90 -26.76 -22.43
CA GLU A 14 37.91 -27.82 -22.65
C GLU A 14 36.47 -27.30 -22.75
N THR A 15 36.15 -26.14 -22.17
CA THR A 15 34.75 -25.71 -21.99
C THR A 15 34.36 -24.45 -22.75
N GLU A 16 35.29 -23.54 -23.06
CA GLU A 16 35.00 -22.20 -23.58
C GLU A 16 34.10 -22.25 -24.84
N ALA A 17 34.45 -23.09 -25.82
CA ALA A 17 33.77 -23.14 -27.11
C ALA A 17 32.32 -23.65 -27.01
N GLU A 18 32.05 -24.63 -26.14
CA GLU A 18 30.71 -25.19 -26.00
C GLU A 18 29.86 -24.34 -25.05
N LEU A 19 30.44 -23.79 -23.99
CA LEU A 19 29.81 -22.78 -23.15
C LEU A 19 29.35 -21.58 -23.97
N ALA A 20 30.16 -21.14 -24.94
CA ALA A 20 29.79 -20.05 -25.84
C ALA A 20 28.54 -20.35 -26.68
N LYS A 21 28.25 -21.61 -26.98
CA LYS A 21 27.02 -22.03 -27.67
C LYS A 21 25.84 -22.20 -26.70
N ILE A 22 26.07 -22.85 -25.55
CA ILE A 22 25.02 -23.06 -24.53
C ILE A 22 24.46 -21.72 -24.05
N TYR A 23 25.32 -20.73 -23.83
CA TYR A 23 24.92 -19.39 -23.40
C TYR A 23 24.34 -18.52 -24.54
N GLN A 24 24.08 -19.09 -25.73
CA GLN A 24 23.22 -18.52 -26.77
C GLN A 24 21.77 -19.01 -26.68
N VAL A 25 21.49 -20.05 -25.89
CA VAL A 25 20.12 -20.53 -25.68
C VAL A 25 19.34 -19.53 -24.84
N ALA A 26 18.28 -18.97 -25.42
CA ALA A 26 17.53 -17.89 -24.80
C ALA A 26 16.68 -18.34 -23.60
N ASP A 27 15.96 -19.46 -23.75
CA ASP A 27 15.11 -20.04 -22.72
C ASP A 27 15.90 -20.43 -21.46
N LYS A 28 15.41 -20.04 -20.28
CA LYS A 28 16.14 -20.24 -19.02
C LYS A 28 16.30 -21.72 -18.67
N GLN A 29 15.21 -22.49 -18.72
CA GLN A 29 15.23 -23.88 -18.27
C GLN A 29 16.07 -24.73 -19.22
N SER A 30 15.86 -24.57 -20.52
CA SER A 30 16.62 -25.28 -21.55
C SER A 30 18.12 -24.98 -21.46
N ARG A 31 18.49 -23.71 -21.19
CA ARG A 31 19.89 -23.34 -20.98
C ARG A 31 20.46 -23.99 -19.72
N GLN A 32 19.71 -23.99 -18.61
CA GLN A 32 20.15 -24.57 -17.36
C GLN A 32 20.36 -26.09 -17.48
N ASP A 33 19.41 -26.79 -18.12
CA ASP A 33 19.49 -28.24 -18.33
C ASP A 33 20.70 -28.61 -19.20
N GLN A 34 20.97 -27.83 -20.25
CA GLN A 34 22.15 -28.03 -21.12
C GLN A 34 23.46 -27.74 -20.38
N ASP A 35 23.55 -26.65 -19.61
CA ASP A 35 24.74 -26.31 -18.82
C ASP A 35 25.02 -27.36 -17.75
N ASP A 36 24.00 -27.85 -17.04
CA ASP A 36 24.15 -28.88 -16.00
C ASP A 36 24.58 -30.23 -16.59
N ALA A 37 23.98 -30.65 -17.70
CA ALA A 37 24.39 -31.86 -18.41
C ALA A 37 25.83 -31.76 -18.92
N TYR A 38 26.20 -30.61 -19.49
CA TYR A 38 27.55 -30.38 -20.01
C TYR A 38 28.59 -30.33 -18.88
N LYS A 39 28.29 -29.63 -17.78
CA LYS A 39 29.13 -29.58 -16.59
C LYS A 39 29.37 -30.96 -16.01
N ALA A 40 28.35 -31.82 -15.94
CA ALA A 40 28.49 -33.19 -15.47
C ALA A 40 29.42 -34.01 -16.38
N SER A 41 29.23 -33.91 -17.70
CA SER A 41 30.07 -34.60 -18.69
C SER A 41 31.54 -34.17 -18.63
N VAL A 42 31.80 -32.86 -18.53
CA VAL A 42 33.18 -32.34 -18.42
C VAL A 42 33.82 -32.76 -17.11
N LYS A 43 33.05 -32.74 -16.01
CA LYS A 43 33.53 -33.19 -14.69
C LYS A 43 33.97 -34.65 -14.74
N GLU A 44 33.18 -35.51 -15.36
CA GLU A 44 33.51 -36.94 -15.53
C GLU A 44 34.76 -37.14 -16.41
N LYS A 45 34.84 -36.42 -17.53
CA LYS A 45 35.99 -36.48 -18.44
C LYS A 45 37.29 -36.07 -17.75
N LEU A 46 37.27 -34.94 -17.02
CA LEU A 46 38.47 -34.43 -16.36
C LEU A 46 38.89 -35.29 -15.17
N ALA A 47 37.94 -35.86 -14.42
CA ALA A 47 38.23 -36.75 -13.28
C ALA A 47 39.09 -37.96 -13.65
N ALA A 48 39.09 -38.39 -14.91
CA ALA A 48 39.95 -39.48 -15.40
C ALA A 48 41.40 -39.05 -15.66
N SER A 49 41.69 -37.75 -15.69
CA SER A 49 42.95 -37.18 -16.20
C SER A 49 43.65 -36.22 -15.26
N VAL A 50 43.00 -35.81 -14.16
CA VAL A 50 43.53 -34.82 -13.20
C VAL A 50 43.46 -35.36 -11.77
N SER A 51 44.17 -34.72 -10.85
CA SER A 51 44.22 -35.14 -9.45
C SER A 51 42.87 -34.92 -8.72
N GLU A 52 42.65 -35.64 -7.62
CA GLU A 52 41.47 -35.43 -6.77
C GLU A 52 41.44 -34.00 -6.16
N GLU A 53 42.61 -33.42 -5.90
CA GLU A 53 42.76 -32.05 -5.41
C GLU A 53 42.29 -31.01 -6.45
N ASP A 54 42.64 -31.22 -7.73
CA ASP A 54 42.15 -30.39 -8.85
C ASP A 54 40.63 -30.48 -9.00
N MET A 55 40.07 -31.69 -8.86
CA MET A 55 38.63 -31.88 -8.97
C MET A 55 37.81 -31.16 -7.89
N ASN A 56 38.40 -30.90 -6.72
CA ASN A 56 37.76 -30.07 -5.68
C ASN A 56 37.60 -28.61 -6.13
N MET A 57 38.46 -28.15 -7.05
CA MET A 57 38.47 -26.78 -7.58
C MET A 57 37.62 -26.63 -8.86
N PHE A 58 37.21 -27.74 -9.49
CA PHE A 58 36.52 -27.77 -10.80
C PHE A 58 35.29 -26.86 -10.85
N SER A 59 34.40 -26.94 -9.86
CA SER A 59 33.14 -26.16 -9.90
C SER A 59 33.37 -24.65 -9.89
N ALA A 60 34.43 -24.20 -9.20
CA ALA A 60 34.77 -22.78 -9.14
C ALA A 60 35.49 -22.32 -10.43
N ALA A 61 36.37 -23.16 -10.99
CA ALA A 61 37.02 -22.91 -12.27
C ALA A 61 35.99 -22.83 -13.41
N TYR A 62 35.12 -23.85 -13.53
CA TYR A 62 34.03 -23.89 -14.51
C TYR A 62 33.17 -22.63 -14.46
N LYS A 63 32.70 -22.25 -13.26
CA LYS A 63 31.90 -21.02 -13.07
C LYS A 63 32.63 -19.76 -13.51
N SER A 64 33.95 -19.72 -13.36
CA SER A 64 34.76 -18.57 -13.77
C SER A 64 34.96 -18.50 -15.29
N VAL A 65 35.07 -19.65 -15.97
CA VAL A 65 35.05 -19.72 -17.43
C VAL A 65 33.69 -19.29 -17.96
N THR A 66 32.60 -19.81 -17.38
CA THR A 66 31.23 -19.38 -17.69
C THR A 66 31.06 -17.86 -17.55
N LYS A 67 31.57 -17.28 -16.45
CA LYS A 67 31.60 -15.84 -16.21
C LYS A 67 32.33 -15.12 -17.36
N LYS A 68 33.53 -15.57 -17.74
CA LYS A 68 34.34 -14.97 -18.81
C LYS A 68 33.62 -15.00 -20.17
N VAL A 69 33.09 -16.17 -20.57
CA VAL A 69 32.40 -16.36 -21.85
C VAL A 69 31.20 -15.41 -21.99
N MET A 70 30.36 -15.34 -20.95
CA MET A 70 29.17 -14.49 -20.95
C MET A 70 29.55 -13.00 -21.05
N ARG A 71 30.54 -12.55 -20.28
CA ARG A 71 30.95 -11.15 -20.23
C ARG A 71 31.61 -10.69 -21.51
N LYS A 72 32.47 -11.52 -22.09
CA LYS A 72 33.13 -11.25 -23.37
C LYS A 72 32.09 -10.96 -24.44
N ARG A 73 31.07 -11.81 -24.55
CA ARG A 73 29.97 -11.62 -25.50
C ARG A 73 29.23 -10.29 -25.29
N VAL A 74 28.89 -9.96 -24.05
CA VAL A 74 28.20 -8.69 -23.74
C VAL A 74 29.06 -7.47 -24.11
N LEU A 75 30.36 -7.51 -23.83
CA LEU A 75 31.26 -6.38 -24.03
C LEU A 75 31.74 -6.22 -25.48
N GLU A 76 31.88 -7.31 -26.23
CA GLU A 76 32.34 -7.31 -27.62
C GLU A 76 31.17 -7.21 -28.61
N GLU A 77 30.12 -8.01 -28.43
CA GLU A 77 28.99 -8.09 -29.36
C GLU A 77 27.81 -7.19 -28.96
N GLY A 78 27.72 -6.79 -27.68
CA GLY A 78 26.56 -6.04 -27.16
C GLY A 78 25.29 -6.89 -27.02
N ILE A 79 25.42 -8.22 -27.10
CA ILE A 79 24.32 -9.19 -27.06
C ILE A 79 24.34 -9.95 -25.74
N ARG A 80 23.17 -10.08 -25.11
CA ARG A 80 22.98 -10.75 -23.82
C ARG A 80 22.67 -12.23 -23.97
N ILE A 81 22.63 -12.95 -22.85
CA ILE A 81 22.41 -14.40 -22.82
C ILE A 81 21.06 -14.84 -23.39
N ASP A 82 20.07 -13.95 -23.37
CA ASP A 82 18.74 -14.19 -23.93
C ASP A 82 18.52 -13.52 -25.29
N GLY A 83 19.61 -13.04 -25.93
CA GLY A 83 19.58 -12.43 -27.25
C GLY A 83 19.20 -10.95 -27.28
N ARG A 84 18.85 -10.35 -26.13
CA ARG A 84 18.54 -8.92 -26.03
C ARG A 84 19.78 -8.04 -26.19
N GLY A 85 19.57 -6.80 -26.62
CA GLY A 85 20.54 -5.73 -26.48
C GLY A 85 20.63 -5.22 -25.03
N LEU A 86 21.64 -4.39 -24.78
CA LEU A 86 21.94 -3.86 -23.43
C LEU A 86 20.81 -3.04 -22.81
N ARG A 87 20.01 -2.34 -23.64
CA ARG A 87 18.94 -1.42 -23.20
C ARG A 87 17.54 -2.03 -23.25
N ASP A 88 17.41 -3.27 -23.71
CA ASP A 88 16.11 -3.91 -23.92
C ASP A 88 15.49 -4.44 -22.63
N ILE A 89 14.20 -4.19 -22.45
CA ILE A 89 13.39 -4.73 -21.36
C ILE A 89 12.75 -6.05 -21.85
N ARG A 90 12.57 -7.02 -20.96
CA ARG A 90 11.77 -8.21 -21.28
C ARG A 90 10.33 -7.83 -21.59
N LYS A 91 9.59 -8.75 -22.22
CA LYS A 91 8.15 -8.59 -22.44
C LYS A 91 7.45 -8.23 -21.13
N LEU A 92 6.68 -7.14 -21.14
CA LEU A 92 5.89 -6.65 -20.02
C LEU A 92 4.43 -7.06 -20.21
N ASP A 93 3.79 -7.39 -19.10
CA ASP A 93 2.36 -7.62 -19.01
C ASP A 93 1.87 -7.19 -17.63
N ALA A 94 0.71 -6.55 -17.58
CA ALA A 94 0.15 -5.97 -16.36
C ALA A 94 -1.37 -6.09 -16.40
N GLU A 95 -1.94 -6.65 -15.35
CA GLU A 95 -3.38 -6.84 -15.20
C GLU A 95 -3.79 -6.56 -13.76
N VAL A 96 -4.98 -5.99 -13.56
CA VAL A 96 -5.58 -5.66 -12.26
C VAL A 96 -6.84 -6.47 -12.03
N ALA A 97 -7.33 -6.52 -10.79
CA ALA A 97 -8.55 -7.23 -10.39
C ALA A 97 -8.53 -8.75 -10.68
N VAL A 98 -7.35 -9.39 -10.58
CA VAL A 98 -7.14 -10.80 -10.89
C VAL A 98 -7.65 -11.78 -9.83
N ILE A 99 -7.76 -11.37 -8.57
CA ILE A 99 -8.32 -12.18 -7.48
C ILE A 99 -9.69 -11.63 -7.06
N PRO A 100 -10.75 -12.45 -7.01
CA PRO A 100 -12.05 -12.03 -6.48
C PRO A 100 -12.00 -11.65 -5.00
N ARG A 101 -12.93 -10.80 -4.57
CA ARG A 101 -13.21 -10.39 -3.16
C ARG A 101 -12.15 -9.55 -2.45
N VAL A 102 -10.87 -9.68 -2.78
CA VAL A 102 -9.81 -8.85 -2.18
C VAL A 102 -10.03 -7.39 -2.53
N HIS A 103 -9.51 -6.46 -1.70
CA HIS A 103 -9.81 -5.04 -1.89
C HIS A 103 -9.16 -4.48 -3.15
N GLY A 104 -7.94 -4.94 -3.47
CA GLY A 104 -7.33 -4.77 -4.78
C GLY A 104 -6.33 -5.87 -5.06
N SER A 105 -6.13 -6.18 -6.35
CA SER A 105 -5.13 -7.14 -6.79
C SER A 105 -4.56 -6.78 -8.15
N ALA A 106 -3.35 -7.24 -8.39
CA ALA A 106 -2.71 -7.11 -9.69
C ALA A 106 -1.71 -8.24 -9.92
N ILE A 107 -1.54 -8.63 -11.18
CA ILE A 107 -0.41 -9.43 -11.61
C ILE A 107 0.47 -8.56 -12.50
N PHE A 108 1.76 -8.53 -12.18
CA PHE A 108 2.77 -7.86 -13.00
C PHE A 108 3.78 -8.89 -13.45
N GLN A 109 3.97 -9.00 -14.76
CA GLN A 109 4.89 -9.93 -15.37
C GLN A 109 5.90 -9.20 -16.25
N ARG A 110 7.17 -9.57 -16.06
CA ARG A 110 8.30 -9.08 -16.85
C ARG A 110 9.18 -10.26 -17.24
N GLY A 111 9.00 -10.75 -18.46
CA GLY A 111 9.53 -12.03 -18.90
C GLY A 111 9.03 -13.17 -18.00
N GLU A 112 9.96 -13.91 -17.41
CA GLU A 112 9.67 -15.02 -16.48
C GLU A 112 9.55 -14.57 -15.01
N THR A 113 9.74 -13.28 -14.71
CA THR A 113 9.45 -12.75 -13.36
C THR A 113 7.99 -12.35 -13.29
N GLN A 114 7.23 -12.97 -12.39
CA GLN A 114 5.80 -12.73 -12.22
C GLN A 114 5.47 -12.53 -10.74
N ILE A 115 4.82 -11.42 -10.42
CA ILE A 115 4.43 -11.06 -9.06
C ILE A 115 2.93 -10.86 -9.00
N LEU A 116 2.28 -11.54 -8.05
CA LEU A 116 0.91 -11.27 -7.65
C LEU A 116 0.92 -10.32 -6.45
N GLY A 117 0.41 -9.10 -6.66
CA GLY A 117 0.18 -8.12 -5.61
C GLY A 117 -1.25 -8.18 -5.11
N VAL A 118 -1.46 -8.18 -3.80
CA VAL A 118 -2.78 -8.10 -3.17
C VAL A 118 -2.77 -7.02 -2.10
N THR A 119 -3.73 -6.11 -2.18
CA THR A 119 -3.94 -5.03 -1.22
C THR A 119 -5.11 -5.34 -0.31
N THR A 120 -4.91 -5.12 0.99
CA THR A 120 -5.96 -5.17 2.01
C THR A 120 -5.96 -3.86 2.77
N LEU A 121 -7.17 -3.32 2.98
CA LEU A 121 -7.44 -2.08 3.69
C LEU A 121 -8.18 -2.40 4.97
N ASN A 122 -7.83 -1.74 6.07
CA ASN A 122 -8.55 -1.90 7.33
C ASN A 122 -8.46 -0.61 8.16
N MET A 123 -9.15 -0.58 9.29
CA MET A 123 -9.08 0.48 10.29
C MET A 123 -7.66 0.74 10.75
N LEU A 124 -7.38 1.98 11.14
CA LEU A 124 -6.07 2.41 11.66
C LEU A 124 -5.66 1.69 12.97
N LYS A 125 -6.60 1.06 13.67
CA LYS A 125 -6.30 0.19 14.80
C LYS A 125 -5.52 -1.08 14.40
N MET A 126 -5.61 -1.49 13.13
CA MET A 126 -4.89 -2.63 12.57
C MET A 126 -3.48 -2.27 12.08
N GLU A 127 -3.01 -1.05 12.34
CA GLU A 127 -1.60 -0.70 12.14
C GLU A 127 -0.70 -1.60 12.97
N GLN A 128 0.42 -2.02 12.40
CA GLN A 128 1.38 -2.82 13.12
C GLN A 128 2.02 -1.99 14.23
N GLN A 129 1.86 -2.42 15.48
CA GLN A 129 2.60 -1.89 16.62
C GLN A 129 4.05 -2.41 16.58
N ILE A 130 5.00 -1.51 16.77
CA ILE A 130 6.43 -1.79 16.72
C ILE A 130 7.03 -1.48 18.09
N ASP A 131 7.38 -2.55 18.82
CA ASP A 131 8.19 -2.47 20.02
C ASP A 131 9.67 -2.71 19.66
N SER A 132 10.39 -1.61 19.41
CA SER A 132 11.81 -1.63 19.09
C SER A 132 12.51 -0.39 19.64
N LEU A 133 13.83 -0.33 19.47
CA LEU A 133 14.65 0.84 19.81
C LEU A 133 14.36 2.06 18.92
N SER A 134 13.65 1.87 17.80
CA SER A 134 13.24 2.97 16.92
C SER A 134 12.21 3.88 17.60
N PRO A 135 12.20 5.20 17.32
CA PRO A 135 11.11 6.08 17.73
C PRO A 135 9.79 5.75 17.01
N VAL A 136 9.83 5.05 15.88
CA VAL A 136 8.63 4.62 15.15
C VAL A 136 7.91 3.54 15.97
N LYS A 137 6.69 3.86 16.42
CA LYS A 137 5.85 2.97 17.25
C LYS A 137 4.75 2.26 16.49
N THR A 138 4.30 2.81 15.36
CA THR A 138 3.29 2.17 14.51
C THR A 138 3.71 2.20 13.06
N LYS A 139 3.12 1.31 12.27
CA LYS A 139 3.38 1.21 10.84
C LYS A 139 2.07 1.04 10.08
N ARG A 140 1.68 2.12 9.40
CA ARG A 140 0.45 2.22 8.61
C ARG A 140 0.49 1.39 7.33
N TYR A 141 1.61 1.47 6.61
CA TYR A 141 1.82 0.70 5.40
C TYR A 141 2.74 -0.48 5.68
N MET A 142 2.21 -1.67 5.47
CA MET A 142 2.89 -2.93 5.75
C MET A 142 3.06 -3.69 4.44
N HIS A 143 4.31 -3.84 3.98
CA HIS A 143 4.59 -4.64 2.79
C HIS A 143 5.19 -6.00 3.18
N ASN A 144 4.47 -7.08 2.86
CA ASN A 144 4.97 -8.43 2.99
C ASN A 144 5.37 -8.96 1.61
N TYR A 145 6.59 -9.47 1.53
CA TYR A 145 7.11 -10.08 0.31
C TYR A 145 7.40 -11.55 0.60
N ASN A 146 6.89 -12.41 -0.27
CA ASN A 146 7.01 -13.86 -0.16
C ASN A 146 7.66 -14.43 -1.43
N PHE A 147 8.61 -15.34 -1.24
CA PHE A 147 9.36 -16.00 -2.31
C PHE A 147 9.29 -17.51 -2.14
N PRO A 148 8.19 -18.14 -2.56
CA PRO A 148 8.02 -19.57 -2.41
C PRO A 148 9.01 -20.36 -3.29
N PRO A 149 9.46 -21.56 -2.88
CA PRO A 149 10.45 -22.34 -3.63
C PRO A 149 10.06 -22.65 -5.08
N TYR A 150 8.77 -22.83 -5.35
CA TYR A 150 8.29 -23.09 -6.71
C TYR A 150 8.53 -21.93 -7.68
N SER A 151 8.79 -20.70 -7.16
CA SER A 151 9.10 -19.52 -7.97
C SER A 151 10.34 -19.71 -8.85
N THR A 152 11.27 -20.56 -8.43
CA THR A 152 12.46 -20.95 -9.19
C THR A 152 12.44 -22.41 -9.65
N GLY A 153 11.31 -23.11 -9.49
CA GLY A 153 11.19 -24.54 -9.80
C GLY A 153 11.85 -25.46 -8.75
N GLU A 154 12.11 -24.95 -7.55
CA GLU A 154 12.79 -25.69 -6.48
C GLU A 154 11.82 -26.21 -5.42
N THR A 155 12.27 -27.18 -4.63
CA THR A 155 11.60 -27.59 -3.38
C THR A 155 12.29 -26.93 -2.19
N GLY A 156 11.55 -26.66 -1.11
CA GLY A 156 12.14 -26.02 0.07
C GLY A 156 11.13 -25.75 1.17
N ARG A 157 11.63 -25.12 2.25
CA ARG A 157 10.81 -24.74 3.39
C ARG A 157 9.85 -23.61 3.03
N VAL A 158 8.58 -23.77 3.42
CA VAL A 158 7.53 -22.74 3.34
C VAL A 158 7.12 -22.36 4.77
N GLY A 159 6.97 -21.06 5.06
CA GLY A 159 6.59 -20.57 6.38
C GLY A 159 7.31 -19.27 6.74
N THR A 160 8.24 -19.33 7.68
CA THR A 160 8.95 -18.14 8.19
C THR A 160 9.78 -17.46 7.09
N PRO A 161 9.62 -16.14 6.88
CA PRO A 161 10.36 -15.42 5.86
C PRO A 161 11.86 -15.35 6.16
N LYS A 162 12.67 -15.52 5.12
CA LYS A 162 14.14 -15.39 5.12
C LYS A 162 14.54 -13.91 5.18
N ARG A 163 15.80 -13.65 5.56
CA ARG A 163 16.37 -12.28 5.56
C ARG A 163 16.22 -11.56 4.21
N ARG A 164 16.40 -12.28 3.10
CA ARG A 164 16.25 -11.71 1.75
C ARG A 164 14.80 -11.33 1.44
N GLU A 165 13.83 -12.12 1.90
CA GLU A 165 12.41 -11.80 1.73
C GLU A 165 12.04 -10.53 2.50
N ILE A 166 12.50 -10.40 3.75
CA ILE A 166 12.34 -9.18 4.54
C ILE A 166 13.02 -7.98 3.87
N GLY A 167 14.26 -8.14 3.38
CA GLY A 167 15.00 -7.08 2.72
C GLY A 167 14.35 -6.60 1.41
N HIS A 168 13.88 -7.53 0.57
CA HIS A 168 13.14 -7.20 -0.65
C HIS A 168 11.80 -6.52 -0.34
N GLY A 169 11.07 -7.03 0.65
CA GLY A 169 9.84 -6.40 1.15
C GLY A 169 10.07 -4.97 1.60
N ALA A 170 11.10 -4.73 2.41
CA ALA A 170 11.47 -3.41 2.88
C ALA A 170 11.93 -2.46 1.77
N LEU A 171 12.66 -2.95 0.76
CA LEU A 171 13.06 -2.13 -0.40
C LEU A 171 11.82 -1.65 -1.17
N ALA A 172 10.91 -2.57 -1.49
CA ALA A 172 9.68 -2.23 -2.19
C ALA A 172 8.76 -1.34 -1.34
N GLU A 173 8.74 -1.53 -0.02
CA GLU A 173 8.02 -0.67 0.90
C GLU A 173 8.55 0.77 0.84
N ARG A 174 9.87 0.93 0.98
CA ARG A 174 10.52 2.25 0.92
C ARG A 174 10.34 2.94 -0.42
N ALA A 175 10.20 2.19 -1.51
CA ALA A 175 9.91 2.74 -2.82
C ALA A 175 8.50 3.34 -2.92
N LEU A 176 7.54 2.86 -2.12
CA LEU A 176 6.12 3.25 -2.22
C LEU A 176 5.69 4.24 -1.14
N VAL A 177 6.31 4.22 0.05
CA VAL A 177 6.02 5.18 1.14
C VAL A 177 5.97 6.64 0.66
N PRO A 178 6.89 7.14 -0.19
CA PRO A 178 6.88 8.54 -0.62
C PRO A 178 5.66 8.98 -1.42
N VAL A 179 4.90 8.04 -2.01
CA VAL A 179 3.72 8.34 -2.83
C VAL A 179 2.40 7.97 -2.14
N LEU A 180 2.45 7.46 -0.91
CA LEU A 180 1.24 7.16 -0.16
C LEU A 180 0.49 8.45 0.20
N PRO A 181 -0.85 8.42 0.22
CA PRO A 181 -1.64 9.52 0.76
C PRO A 181 -1.40 9.67 2.26
N ALA A 182 -1.64 10.88 2.76
CA ALA A 182 -1.56 11.16 4.18
C ALA A 182 -2.65 10.39 4.97
N ARG A 183 -2.52 10.34 6.30
CA ARG A 183 -3.43 9.57 7.16
C ARG A 183 -4.85 10.16 7.17
N ASP A 184 -4.95 11.49 7.16
CA ASP A 184 -6.18 12.26 7.10
C ASP A 184 -6.89 12.15 5.75
N GLU A 185 -6.13 12.08 4.65
CA GLU A 185 -6.70 11.90 3.30
C GLU A 185 -7.20 10.47 3.04
N PHE A 186 -6.54 9.47 3.63
CA PHE A 186 -6.88 8.07 3.44
C PHE A 186 -6.72 7.28 4.75
N PRO A 187 -7.72 7.30 5.65
CA PRO A 187 -7.58 6.81 7.02
C PRO A 187 -7.68 5.28 7.14
N TYR A 188 -6.75 4.59 6.48
CA TYR A 188 -6.66 3.14 6.40
C TYR A 188 -5.27 2.66 6.78
N ALA A 189 -5.21 1.55 7.51
CA ALA A 189 -4.05 0.68 7.52
C ALA A 189 -4.02 -0.09 6.19
N ILE A 190 -2.86 -0.08 5.52
CA ILE A 190 -2.69 -0.67 4.19
C ILE A 190 -1.73 -1.85 4.33
N ARG A 191 -2.21 -3.06 4.09
CA ARG A 191 -1.37 -4.25 3.98
C ARG A 191 -1.25 -4.64 2.53
N GLN A 192 -0.03 -4.66 2.03
CA GLN A 192 0.31 -5.13 0.70
C GLN A 192 1.07 -6.45 0.81
N VAL A 193 0.63 -7.47 0.07
CA VAL A 193 1.34 -8.74 -0.03
C VAL A 193 1.77 -8.94 -1.48
N SER A 194 3.07 -9.18 -1.69
CA SER A 194 3.66 -9.52 -2.97
C SER A 194 4.11 -10.98 -2.97
N GLU A 195 3.41 -11.82 -3.72
CA GLU A 195 3.73 -13.23 -3.93
C GLU A 195 4.55 -13.38 -5.22
N ALA A 196 5.81 -13.80 -5.10
CA ALA A 196 6.65 -14.04 -6.27
C ALA A 196 6.33 -15.41 -6.91
N LEU A 197 5.41 -15.44 -7.86
CA LEU A 197 4.97 -16.67 -8.52
C LEU A 197 6.02 -17.26 -9.46
N GLY A 198 6.83 -16.40 -10.09
CA GLY A 198 7.95 -16.79 -10.95
C GLY A 198 9.12 -15.82 -10.82
N SER A 199 10.35 -16.32 -10.93
CA SER A 199 11.56 -15.53 -10.75
C SER A 199 12.67 -15.87 -11.74
N ASN A 200 13.00 -14.88 -12.58
CA ASN A 200 14.23 -14.88 -13.37
C ASN A 200 14.85 -13.48 -13.48
N GLY A 201 14.63 -12.61 -12.50
CA GLY A 201 15.24 -11.28 -12.45
C GLY A 201 14.43 -10.30 -11.63
N SER A 202 15.04 -9.75 -10.59
CA SER A 202 14.49 -8.78 -9.63
C SER A 202 12.97 -8.82 -9.43
N THR A 203 12.54 -9.83 -8.70
CA THR A 203 11.18 -9.91 -8.13
C THR A 203 10.86 -8.72 -7.23
N SER A 204 11.85 -8.16 -6.52
CA SER A 204 11.66 -6.97 -5.68
C SER A 204 11.18 -5.75 -6.45
N MET A 205 11.69 -5.50 -7.66
CA MET A 205 11.22 -4.42 -8.52
C MET A 205 9.88 -4.75 -9.17
N GLY A 206 9.63 -6.03 -9.49
CA GLY A 206 8.30 -6.51 -9.87
C GLY A 206 7.26 -6.27 -8.78
N SER A 207 7.63 -6.42 -7.51
CA SER A 207 6.75 -6.14 -6.36
C SER A 207 6.36 -4.69 -6.25
N VAL A 208 7.27 -3.76 -6.57
CA VAL A 208 6.93 -2.32 -6.60
C VAL A 208 5.86 -2.04 -7.66
N CYS A 209 6.03 -2.59 -8.86
CA CYS A 209 5.06 -2.44 -9.94
C CYS A 209 3.71 -3.07 -9.59
N ALA A 210 3.70 -4.34 -9.15
CA ALA A 210 2.49 -5.05 -8.75
C ALA A 210 1.76 -4.36 -7.59
N SER A 211 2.51 -3.82 -6.63
CA SER A 211 1.92 -3.12 -5.48
C SER A 211 1.31 -1.78 -5.87
N THR A 212 1.94 -1.04 -6.78
CA THR A 212 1.34 0.19 -7.33
C THR A 212 0.01 -0.12 -8.00
N LEU A 213 -0.01 -1.11 -8.90
CA LEU A 213 -1.22 -1.54 -9.61
C LEU A 213 -2.32 -2.01 -8.63
N ALA A 214 -1.97 -2.87 -7.69
CA ALA A 214 -2.92 -3.41 -6.71
C ALA A 214 -3.50 -2.32 -5.78
N MET A 215 -2.68 -1.35 -5.36
CA MET A 215 -3.13 -0.23 -4.53
C MET A 215 -4.04 0.72 -5.29
N LEU A 216 -3.74 1.02 -6.56
CA LEU A 216 -4.64 1.81 -7.42
C LEU A 216 -5.98 1.07 -7.60
N ASN A 217 -5.95 -0.23 -7.87
CA ASN A 217 -7.16 -1.06 -7.98
C ASN A 217 -7.94 -1.15 -6.65
N ALA A 218 -7.26 -1.03 -5.51
CA ALA A 218 -7.91 -0.96 -4.19
C ALA A 218 -8.52 0.41 -3.87
N GLY A 219 -8.37 1.40 -4.76
CA GLY A 219 -8.84 2.76 -4.57
C GLY A 219 -7.96 3.60 -3.64
N VAL A 220 -6.70 3.21 -3.44
CA VAL A 220 -5.73 4.04 -2.70
C VAL A 220 -5.33 5.24 -3.56
N PRO A 221 -5.54 6.49 -3.10
CA PRO A 221 -5.19 7.69 -3.86
C PRO A 221 -3.68 7.97 -3.79
N LEU A 222 -2.89 7.14 -4.47
CA LEU A 222 -1.44 7.36 -4.61
C LEU A 222 -1.17 8.70 -5.29
N ARG A 223 -0.15 9.42 -4.82
CA ARG A 223 0.27 10.71 -5.43
C ARG A 223 0.76 10.56 -6.86
N ALA A 224 1.40 9.42 -7.16
CA ALA A 224 1.86 9.04 -8.49
C ALA A 224 2.15 7.54 -8.54
N ALA A 225 2.08 6.95 -9.73
CA ALA A 225 2.50 5.57 -9.95
C ALA A 225 4.03 5.42 -9.81
N VAL A 226 4.48 4.30 -9.24
CA VAL A 226 5.90 3.99 -9.03
C VAL A 226 6.24 2.69 -9.75
N ALA A 227 7.27 2.73 -10.59
CA ALA A 227 7.83 1.53 -11.21
C ALA A 227 9.25 1.27 -10.73
N GLY A 228 9.66 0.00 -10.77
CA GLY A 228 11.00 -0.45 -10.43
C GLY A 228 11.71 -1.12 -11.59
N ILE A 229 13.02 -0.89 -11.71
CA ILE A 229 13.89 -1.59 -12.65
C ILE A 229 15.15 -2.09 -11.96
N ALA A 230 15.62 -3.27 -12.36
CA ALA A 230 16.92 -3.78 -11.96
C ALA A 230 17.91 -3.65 -13.12
N MET A 231 19.07 -3.14 -12.78
CA MET A 231 20.14 -2.82 -13.67
C MET A 231 21.39 -3.59 -13.25
N GLY A 232 22.23 -3.91 -14.22
CA GLY A 232 23.54 -4.50 -13.97
C GLY A 232 24.65 -3.72 -14.63
N LEU A 233 25.87 -3.95 -14.17
CA LEU A 233 27.09 -3.46 -14.81
C LEU A 233 28.06 -4.61 -14.98
N ILE A 234 28.61 -4.74 -16.19
CA ILE A 234 29.72 -5.61 -16.51
C ILE A 234 30.91 -4.73 -16.87
N SER A 235 32.09 -5.01 -16.32
CA SER A 235 33.32 -4.28 -16.62
C SER A 235 34.52 -5.20 -16.81
N ASP A 236 35.20 -5.12 -17.93
CA ASP A 236 36.41 -5.94 -18.18
C ASP A 236 37.47 -5.17 -18.96
N GLN A 237 38.71 -5.66 -18.93
CA GLN A 237 39.78 -5.10 -19.74
C GLN A 237 39.75 -5.68 -21.15
N ILE A 238 39.49 -4.81 -22.14
CA ILE A 238 39.51 -5.16 -23.55
C ILE A 238 40.48 -4.22 -24.25
N ASP A 239 41.46 -4.77 -24.96
CA ASP A 239 42.53 -4.02 -25.64
C ASP A 239 43.30 -3.06 -24.71
N GLY A 240 43.52 -3.46 -23.45
CA GLY A 240 44.22 -2.65 -22.44
C GLY A 240 43.40 -1.46 -21.89
N LYS A 241 42.10 -1.38 -22.19
CA LYS A 241 41.18 -0.38 -21.63
C LYS A 241 40.03 -1.06 -20.90
N THR A 242 39.67 -0.53 -19.72
CA THR A 242 38.47 -0.98 -19.01
C THR A 242 37.24 -0.53 -19.79
N ARG A 243 36.46 -1.48 -20.29
CA ARG A 243 35.14 -1.24 -20.89
C ARG A 243 34.06 -1.55 -19.87
N TYR A 244 32.96 -0.80 -19.94
CA TYR A 244 31.78 -0.96 -19.09
C TYR A 244 30.54 -1.14 -19.96
N ALA A 245 29.65 -2.04 -19.57
CA ALA A 245 28.34 -2.23 -20.19
C ALA A 245 27.24 -2.23 -19.11
N ALA A 246 26.33 -1.26 -19.21
CA ALA A 246 25.15 -1.20 -18.37
C ALA A 246 24.02 -2.03 -18.98
N LEU A 247 23.44 -2.92 -18.18
CA LEU A 247 22.39 -3.85 -18.58
C LEU A 247 21.05 -3.43 -18.00
N THR A 248 20.04 -3.27 -18.85
CA THR A 248 18.65 -3.01 -18.45
C THR A 248 17.91 -4.32 -18.18
N ASP A 249 17.15 -4.35 -17.09
CA ASP A 249 16.26 -5.47 -16.74
C ASP A 249 17.02 -6.80 -16.69
N ILE A 250 17.97 -6.87 -15.75
CA ILE A 250 18.88 -8.01 -15.64
C ILE A 250 18.18 -9.31 -15.25
N LEU A 251 18.70 -10.40 -15.81
CA LEU A 251 18.37 -11.77 -15.44
C LEU A 251 19.10 -12.19 -14.16
N GLY A 252 18.65 -13.27 -13.51
CA GLY A 252 19.34 -13.82 -12.35
C GLY A 252 20.78 -14.25 -12.64
N ALA A 253 21.05 -14.75 -13.85
CA ALA A 253 22.41 -15.09 -14.28
C ALA A 253 23.29 -13.84 -14.48
N GLU A 254 22.72 -12.75 -14.99
CA GLU A 254 23.44 -11.49 -15.20
C GLU A 254 23.79 -10.79 -13.87
N ASP A 255 22.94 -10.93 -12.85
CA ASP A 255 23.23 -10.51 -11.47
C ASP A 255 24.41 -11.31 -10.88
N ALA A 256 24.34 -12.65 -10.98
CA ALA A 256 25.37 -13.53 -10.43
C ALA A 256 26.75 -13.31 -11.08
N LEU A 257 26.78 -13.05 -12.40
CA LEU A 257 27.99 -12.93 -13.22
C LEU A 257 28.42 -11.47 -13.47
N GLY A 258 27.58 -10.50 -13.10
CA GLY A 258 27.87 -9.07 -13.16
C GLY A 258 28.77 -8.60 -12.02
N ASP A 259 29.28 -7.37 -12.17
CA ASP A 259 30.16 -6.74 -11.17
C ASP A 259 29.41 -5.77 -10.26
N MET A 260 28.27 -5.26 -10.73
CA MET A 260 27.38 -4.42 -9.93
C MET A 260 25.93 -4.74 -10.30
N ASP A 261 25.06 -4.79 -9.30
CA ASP A 261 23.62 -4.80 -9.48
C ASP A 261 23.03 -3.61 -8.73
N PHE A 262 22.12 -2.89 -9.37
CA PHE A 262 21.44 -1.80 -8.71
C PHE A 262 19.99 -1.73 -9.14
N LYS A 263 19.14 -1.32 -8.21
CA LYS A 263 17.69 -1.32 -8.32
C LYS A 263 17.23 0.10 -8.14
N VAL A 264 16.48 0.61 -9.12
CA VAL A 264 15.98 1.99 -9.13
C VAL A 264 14.47 1.92 -9.19
N ALA A 265 13.81 2.50 -8.19
CA ALA A 265 12.37 2.69 -8.16
C ALA A 265 12.02 4.17 -8.07
N GLY A 266 10.92 4.56 -8.69
CA GLY A 266 10.51 5.95 -8.70
C GLY A 266 9.29 6.23 -9.57
N THR A 267 8.86 7.48 -9.51
CA THR A 267 7.81 8.04 -10.35
C THR A 267 8.40 8.48 -11.70
N SER A 268 7.60 9.11 -12.55
CA SER A 268 8.09 9.81 -13.75
C SER A 268 8.99 11.00 -13.40
N GLU A 269 8.78 11.61 -12.23
CA GLU A 269 9.44 12.86 -11.81
C GLU A 269 10.73 12.62 -11.03
N PHE A 270 10.74 11.69 -10.08
CA PHE A 270 11.88 11.48 -9.18
C PHE A 270 12.05 10.02 -8.76
N ILE A 271 13.22 9.71 -8.19
CA ILE A 271 13.56 8.39 -7.64
C ILE A 271 13.04 8.31 -6.21
N THR A 272 12.27 7.28 -5.88
CA THR A 272 11.75 7.04 -4.52
C THR A 272 12.66 6.11 -3.72
N ALA A 273 13.36 5.18 -4.37
CA ALA A 273 14.33 4.31 -3.74
C ALA A 273 15.44 3.90 -4.70
N ILE A 274 16.65 3.75 -4.15
CA ILE A 274 17.79 3.16 -4.83
C ILE A 274 18.45 2.14 -3.89
N GLN A 275 18.81 0.99 -4.43
CA GLN A 275 19.69 0.01 -3.79
C GLN A 275 20.80 -0.31 -4.78
N LEU A 276 22.05 -0.32 -4.33
CA LEU A 276 23.20 -0.63 -5.16
C LEU A 276 24.13 -1.55 -4.38
N ASP A 277 24.50 -2.65 -5.01
CA ASP A 277 25.48 -3.61 -4.52
C ASP A 277 26.58 -3.73 -5.59
N THR A 278 27.85 -3.59 -5.18
CA THR A 278 29.00 -3.60 -6.09
C THR A 278 30.10 -4.50 -5.59
N LYS A 279 30.75 -5.19 -6.53
CA LYS A 279 31.95 -6.00 -6.33
C LYS A 279 33.21 -5.28 -6.81
N LEU A 280 33.06 -4.10 -7.41
CA LEU A 280 34.16 -3.26 -7.92
C LEU A 280 34.66 -2.29 -6.84
N ASP A 281 35.97 -2.04 -6.83
CA ASP A 281 36.62 -1.05 -5.94
C ASP A 281 36.18 0.39 -6.25
N GLY A 282 35.74 0.65 -7.48
CA GLY A 282 35.22 1.94 -7.89
C GLY A 282 34.71 1.92 -9.33
N ILE A 283 33.80 2.85 -9.64
CA ILE A 283 33.33 3.09 -11.00
C ILE A 283 33.43 4.59 -11.34
N PRO A 284 33.73 4.96 -12.59
CA PRO A 284 33.71 6.36 -13.00
C PRO A 284 32.31 6.96 -12.82
N ALA A 285 32.23 8.20 -12.35
CA ALA A 285 30.95 8.89 -12.16
C ALA A 285 30.13 9.00 -13.45
N SER A 286 30.80 9.17 -14.60
CA SER A 286 30.15 9.18 -15.92
C SER A 286 29.49 7.85 -16.29
N VAL A 287 30.04 6.72 -15.83
CA VAL A 287 29.45 5.38 -16.04
C VAL A 287 28.20 5.22 -15.17
N LEU A 288 28.25 5.67 -13.91
CA LEU A 288 27.09 5.65 -13.03
C LEU A 288 25.95 6.52 -13.56
N ASP A 289 26.26 7.74 -14.01
CA ASP A 289 25.29 8.67 -14.58
C ASP A 289 24.60 8.08 -15.81
N GLY A 290 25.38 7.52 -16.76
CA GLY A 290 24.83 6.82 -17.92
C GLY A 290 23.94 5.63 -17.54
N ALA A 291 24.32 4.86 -16.52
CA ALA A 291 23.54 3.73 -16.05
C ALA A 291 22.22 4.16 -15.37
N LEU A 292 22.21 5.27 -14.62
CA LEU A 292 21.01 5.84 -14.03
C LEU A 292 20.07 6.46 -15.06
N LEU A 293 20.60 7.11 -16.10
CA LEU A 293 19.81 7.61 -17.23
C LEU A 293 19.13 6.46 -17.99
N GLN A 294 19.88 5.39 -18.27
CA GLN A 294 19.33 4.17 -18.87
C GLN A 294 18.25 3.52 -17.97
N ALA A 295 18.45 3.54 -16.65
CA ALA A 295 17.44 3.07 -15.69
C ALA A 295 16.17 3.95 -15.71
N LYS A 296 16.31 5.27 -15.85
CA LYS A 296 15.17 6.20 -16.01
C LYS A 296 14.38 5.89 -17.27
N GLU A 297 15.04 5.73 -18.41
CA GLU A 297 14.39 5.35 -19.68
C GLU A 297 13.57 4.07 -19.52
N ALA A 298 14.15 3.05 -18.87
CA ALA A 298 13.48 1.78 -18.67
C ALA A 298 12.30 1.87 -17.69
N ARG A 299 12.46 2.64 -16.61
CA ARG A 299 11.40 2.87 -15.62
C ARG A 299 10.20 3.57 -16.25
N LEU A 300 10.42 4.58 -17.11
CA LEU A 300 9.33 5.27 -17.80
C LEU A 300 8.56 4.34 -18.74
N LYS A 301 9.26 3.50 -19.52
CA LYS A 301 8.60 2.48 -20.36
C LYS A 301 7.73 1.50 -19.56
N ILE A 302 8.18 1.12 -18.35
CA ILE A 302 7.39 0.25 -17.48
C ILE A 302 6.16 0.98 -16.93
N LEU A 303 6.31 2.24 -16.54
CA LEU A 303 5.17 3.08 -16.13
C LEU A 303 4.14 3.21 -17.24
N ASP A 304 4.56 3.39 -18.50
CA ASP A 304 3.63 3.48 -19.63
C ASP A 304 2.77 2.22 -19.78
N VAL A 305 3.36 1.03 -19.62
CA VAL A 305 2.61 -0.24 -19.65
C VAL A 305 1.70 -0.39 -18.43
N MET A 306 2.17 0.00 -17.24
CA MET A 306 1.34 -0.02 -16.02
C MET A 306 0.12 0.91 -16.17
N ASN A 307 0.31 2.10 -16.73
CA ASN A 307 -0.77 3.07 -16.94
C ASN A 307 -1.81 2.60 -17.95
N GLN A 308 -1.46 1.69 -18.86
CA GLN A 308 -2.42 1.04 -19.77
C GLN A 308 -3.36 0.07 -19.03
N ALA A 309 -2.88 -0.55 -17.95
CA ALA A 309 -3.70 -1.42 -17.11
C ALA A 309 -4.58 -0.62 -16.14
N ILE A 310 -4.00 0.38 -15.47
CA ILE A 310 -4.73 1.32 -14.59
C ILE A 310 -3.94 2.62 -14.44
N SER A 311 -4.55 3.75 -14.77
CA SER A 311 -3.91 5.08 -14.70
C SER A 311 -4.38 5.92 -13.50
N THR A 312 -5.55 5.63 -12.96
CA THR A 312 -6.18 6.32 -11.84
C THR A 312 -6.70 5.30 -10.83
N PRO A 313 -6.79 5.63 -9.54
CA PRO A 313 -7.39 4.73 -8.57
C PRO A 313 -8.83 4.35 -8.95
N ASP A 314 -9.17 3.07 -8.78
CA ASP A 314 -10.55 2.60 -8.89
C ASP A 314 -11.38 3.06 -7.68
N GLU A 315 -12.69 2.85 -7.74
CA GLU A 315 -13.50 2.92 -6.53
C GLU A 315 -13.11 1.80 -5.56
N MET A 316 -13.02 2.11 -4.26
CA MET A 316 -12.72 1.08 -3.26
C MET A 316 -13.75 -0.06 -3.33
N ALA A 317 -13.27 -1.29 -3.18
CA ALA A 317 -14.12 -2.48 -3.24
C ALA A 317 -15.30 -2.41 -2.24
N PRO A 318 -16.48 -2.96 -2.56
CA PRO A 318 -17.59 -3.07 -1.62
C PRO A 318 -17.26 -3.90 -0.37
N THR A 319 -16.26 -4.78 -0.45
CA THR A 319 -15.77 -5.59 0.67
C THR A 319 -14.81 -4.83 1.58
N ALA A 320 -14.28 -3.68 1.13
CA ALA A 320 -13.42 -2.83 1.95
C ALA A 320 -14.26 -2.01 2.93
N PRO A 321 -13.81 -1.85 4.19
CA PRO A 321 -14.51 -1.00 5.14
C PRO A 321 -14.55 0.45 4.64
N ARG A 322 -15.66 1.14 4.88
CA ARG A 322 -15.76 2.59 4.64
C ARG A 322 -15.42 3.28 5.94
N VAL A 323 -14.40 4.15 5.90
CA VAL A 323 -13.96 4.93 7.05
C VAL A 323 -14.41 6.37 6.86
N ILE A 324 -15.27 6.84 7.75
CA ILE A 324 -15.69 8.24 7.80
C ILE A 324 -14.91 8.92 8.93
N ALA A 325 -14.20 10.00 8.60
CA ALA A 325 -13.54 10.85 9.57
C ALA A 325 -14.47 12.01 9.96
N VAL A 326 -14.67 12.21 11.26
CA VAL A 326 -15.46 13.31 11.83
C VAL A 326 -14.64 14.00 12.90
N LYS A 327 -14.64 15.33 12.93
CA LYS A 327 -13.96 16.09 13.96
C LYS A 327 -14.93 16.52 15.04
N ILE A 328 -14.62 16.24 16.31
CA ILE A 328 -15.41 16.62 17.47
C ILE A 328 -14.62 17.60 18.37
N PRO A 329 -15.31 18.44 19.16
CA PRO A 329 -14.64 19.30 20.15
C PRO A 329 -13.88 18.48 21.21
N LEU A 330 -12.69 18.95 21.61
CA LEU A 330 -11.81 18.24 22.55
C LEU A 330 -12.45 18.00 23.92
N ASP A 331 -13.27 18.93 24.39
CA ASP A 331 -14.02 18.84 25.64
C ASP A 331 -15.12 17.76 25.60
N LYS A 332 -15.55 17.36 24.40
CA LYS A 332 -16.62 16.37 24.18
C LYS A 332 -16.12 14.95 23.97
N ILE A 333 -14.81 14.74 23.81
CA ILE A 333 -14.21 13.39 23.70
C ILE A 333 -14.64 12.51 24.88
N GLY A 334 -14.56 13.04 26.10
CA GLY A 334 -14.92 12.29 27.31
C GLY A 334 -16.40 11.88 27.36
N GLU A 335 -17.30 12.71 26.85
CA GLU A 335 -18.74 12.41 26.78
C GLU A 335 -19.05 11.33 25.74
N VAL A 336 -18.40 11.37 24.59
CA VAL A 336 -18.56 10.36 23.51
C VAL A 336 -18.01 9.00 23.93
N ILE A 337 -16.86 8.95 24.61
CA ILE A 337 -16.29 7.70 25.13
C ILE A 337 -17.18 7.16 26.28
N GLY A 338 -17.61 8.06 27.17
CA GLY A 338 -18.35 7.72 28.38
C GLY A 338 -17.51 6.99 29.43
N PRO A 339 -18.05 6.75 30.64
CA PRO A 339 -17.32 6.11 31.72
C PRO A 339 -16.89 4.69 31.32
N LYS A 340 -15.58 4.41 31.41
CA LYS A 340 -14.94 3.14 30.99
C LYS A 340 -15.22 2.73 29.53
N GLY A 341 -15.49 3.70 28.64
CA GLY A 341 -15.80 3.40 27.23
C GLY A 341 -17.22 2.84 27.01
N LYS A 342 -18.12 2.93 27.99
CA LYS A 342 -19.45 2.33 27.88
C LYS A 342 -20.26 2.91 26.70
N MET A 343 -20.17 4.21 26.46
CA MET A 343 -20.98 4.88 25.44
C MET A 343 -20.47 4.51 24.04
N ILE A 344 -19.17 4.63 23.80
CA ILE A 344 -18.57 4.25 22.51
C ILE A 344 -18.77 2.75 22.21
N ASN A 345 -18.69 1.87 23.21
CA ASN A 345 -18.98 0.44 23.01
C ASN A 345 -20.45 0.21 22.68
N GLN A 346 -21.38 0.91 23.32
CA GLN A 346 -22.81 0.81 22.99
C GLN A 346 -23.08 1.26 21.53
N ILE A 347 -22.49 2.36 21.09
CA ILE A 347 -22.67 2.83 19.70
C ILE A 347 -22.10 1.80 18.72
N GLN A 348 -20.93 1.21 19.01
CA GLN A 348 -20.36 0.16 18.17
C GLN A 348 -21.25 -1.10 18.14
N ASP A 349 -21.81 -1.51 19.29
CA ASP A 349 -22.70 -2.68 19.38
C ASP A 349 -24.02 -2.44 18.63
N ASP A 350 -24.60 -1.23 18.73
CA ASP A 350 -25.87 -0.88 18.10
C ASP A 350 -25.76 -0.71 16.58
N THR A 351 -24.62 -0.20 16.11
CA THR A 351 -24.41 0.13 14.69
C THR A 351 -23.58 -0.91 13.94
N GLY A 352 -22.84 -1.77 14.63
CA GLY A 352 -21.86 -2.68 14.04
C GLY A 352 -20.62 -1.98 13.45
N ALA A 353 -20.45 -0.68 13.66
CA ALA A 353 -19.26 0.07 13.24
C ALA A 353 -18.13 -0.07 14.27
N ASP A 354 -16.87 0.00 13.82
CA ASP A 354 -15.69 0.15 14.67
C ASP A 354 -15.35 1.64 14.79
N ILE A 355 -15.21 2.15 16.01
CA ILE A 355 -15.02 3.58 16.28
C ILE A 355 -13.70 3.78 17.02
N SER A 356 -12.83 4.60 16.44
CA SER A 356 -11.57 5.02 17.05
C SER A 356 -11.55 6.54 17.24
N ILE A 357 -11.19 7.01 18.43
CA ILE A 357 -11.11 8.45 18.74
C ILE A 357 -9.65 8.78 19.05
N GLU A 358 -9.11 9.79 18.38
CA GLU A 358 -7.78 10.34 18.62
C GLU A 358 -7.83 11.48 19.64
N ASP A 359 -6.70 11.75 20.29
CA ASP A 359 -6.56 12.80 21.30
C ASP A 359 -6.77 14.22 20.75
N ASP A 360 -6.72 14.39 19.43
CA ASP A 360 -6.94 15.67 18.73
C ASP A 360 -8.43 15.93 18.37
N GLY A 361 -9.33 15.01 18.77
CA GLY A 361 -10.76 15.09 18.49
C GLY A 361 -11.16 14.49 17.13
N THR A 362 -10.25 13.83 16.42
CA THR A 362 -10.60 13.11 15.20
C THR A 362 -11.21 11.75 15.54
N VAL A 363 -12.42 11.49 15.04
CA VAL A 363 -13.13 10.22 15.18
C VAL A 363 -13.16 9.50 13.84
N TYR A 364 -12.60 8.30 13.79
CA TYR A 364 -12.65 7.41 12.65
C TYR A 364 -13.74 6.36 12.87
N ILE A 365 -14.71 6.32 11.97
CA ILE A 365 -15.85 5.42 12.01
C ILE A 365 -15.73 4.45 10.83
N GLY A 366 -15.42 3.20 11.11
CA GLY A 366 -15.32 2.14 10.11
C GLY A 366 -16.54 1.25 10.10
N ALA A 367 -17.18 1.07 8.95
CA ALA A 367 -18.22 0.06 8.81
C ALA A 367 -18.07 -0.72 7.51
N VAL A 368 -18.68 -1.91 7.48
CA VAL A 368 -18.71 -2.78 6.28
C VAL A 368 -19.64 -2.17 5.22
N ASP A 369 -20.64 -1.39 5.64
CA ASP A 369 -21.62 -0.74 4.78
C ASP A 369 -21.87 0.73 5.17
N GLY A 370 -22.25 1.54 4.18
CA GLY A 370 -22.50 2.98 4.36
C GLY A 370 -23.57 3.33 5.41
N PRO A 371 -24.71 2.62 5.48
CA PRO A 371 -25.76 2.90 6.47
C PRO A 371 -25.27 2.79 7.92
N SER A 372 -24.48 1.77 8.23
CA SER A 372 -23.92 1.57 9.57
C SER A 372 -22.94 2.68 9.94
N ALA A 373 -22.10 3.12 9.00
CA ALA A 373 -21.18 4.23 9.23
C ALA A 373 -21.92 5.56 9.47
N GLU A 374 -22.97 5.86 8.69
CA GLU A 374 -23.76 7.08 8.87
C GLU A 374 -24.59 7.03 10.17
N ALA A 375 -25.10 5.86 10.58
CA ALA A 375 -25.78 5.69 11.87
C ALA A 375 -24.85 5.98 13.05
N ALA A 376 -23.63 5.44 13.03
CA ALA A 376 -22.61 5.70 14.04
C ALA A 376 -22.20 7.19 14.07
N LYS A 377 -22.04 7.81 12.90
CA LYS A 377 -21.77 9.25 12.78
C LYS A 377 -22.88 10.11 13.36
N ALA A 378 -24.14 9.77 13.08
CA ALA A 378 -25.29 10.48 13.64
C ALA A 378 -25.33 10.37 15.18
N ALA A 379 -25.06 9.18 15.72
CA ALA A 379 -24.98 8.96 17.16
C ALA A 379 -23.85 9.77 17.82
N ILE A 380 -22.65 9.76 17.23
CA ILE A 380 -21.51 10.55 17.73
C ILE A 380 -21.82 12.05 17.65
N ASN A 381 -22.35 12.54 16.53
CA ASN A 381 -22.68 13.95 16.36
C ASN A 381 -23.76 14.43 17.34
N ALA A 382 -24.75 13.58 17.67
CA ALA A 382 -25.77 13.93 18.66
C ALA A 382 -25.17 14.18 20.06
N ILE A 383 -24.07 13.51 20.40
CA ILE A 383 -23.37 13.66 21.68
C ILE A 383 -22.35 14.80 21.62
N ALA A 384 -21.57 14.87 20.54
CA ALA A 384 -20.47 15.82 20.39
C ALA A 384 -20.93 17.23 20.03
N ASN A 385 -21.98 17.33 19.21
CA ASN A 385 -22.61 18.58 18.80
C ASN A 385 -24.09 18.49 19.17
N PRO A 386 -24.44 18.44 20.47
CA PRO A 386 -25.84 18.50 20.87
C PRO A 386 -26.37 19.82 20.34
N HIS A 387 -27.34 19.74 19.43
CA HIS A 387 -27.93 20.90 18.80
C HIS A 387 -28.35 21.90 19.88
N VAL A 388 -27.57 22.98 20.02
CA VAL A 388 -27.83 24.02 21.01
C VAL A 388 -28.88 24.90 20.35
N PRO A 389 -30.14 24.86 20.81
CA PRO A 389 -31.19 25.55 20.12
C PRO A 389 -30.91 27.05 20.15
N GLU A 390 -30.86 27.71 19.00
CA GLU A 390 -30.58 29.14 18.90
C GLU A 390 -31.87 29.96 19.03
N ILE A 391 -31.76 31.22 19.45
CA ILE A 391 -32.91 32.13 19.51
C ILE A 391 -33.44 32.33 18.08
N GLY A 392 -34.74 32.09 17.87
CA GLY A 392 -35.40 32.15 16.56
C GLY A 392 -35.60 30.79 15.88
N GLU A 393 -35.09 29.71 16.46
CA GLU A 393 -35.25 28.37 15.89
C GLU A 393 -36.62 27.75 16.20
N ARG A 394 -37.22 27.10 15.20
CA ARG A 394 -38.59 26.55 15.25
C ARG A 394 -38.56 25.04 15.43
N PHE A 395 -39.29 24.56 16.43
CA PHE A 395 -39.42 23.14 16.76
C PHE A 395 -40.89 22.71 16.74
N LEU A 396 -41.14 21.46 16.35
CA LEU A 396 -42.42 20.80 16.57
C LEU A 396 -42.34 20.05 17.90
N GLY A 397 -42.70 20.73 18.98
CA GLY A 397 -42.58 20.21 20.33
C GLY A 397 -43.86 19.50 20.81
N THR A 398 -43.72 18.60 21.78
CA THR A 398 -44.87 17.93 22.42
C THR A 398 -45.06 18.44 23.85
N VAL A 399 -46.29 18.79 24.23
CA VAL A 399 -46.62 19.24 25.59
C VAL A 399 -46.44 18.07 26.56
N VAL A 400 -45.48 18.16 27.48
CA VAL A 400 -45.19 17.11 28.46
C VAL A 400 -45.92 17.37 29.78
N LYS A 401 -46.02 18.63 30.18
CA LYS A 401 -46.61 19.01 31.47
C LYS A 401 -47.22 20.40 31.40
N LEU A 402 -48.42 20.55 31.98
CA LEU A 402 -49.06 21.83 32.18
C LEU A 402 -48.79 22.34 33.60
N ALA A 403 -48.62 23.65 33.74
CA ALA A 403 -48.49 24.35 35.01
C ALA A 403 -49.36 25.61 34.99
N THR A 404 -49.66 26.15 36.18
CA THR A 404 -50.51 27.34 36.32
C THR A 404 -49.98 28.58 35.60
N PHE A 405 -48.68 28.64 35.32
CA PHE A 405 -48.02 29.77 34.66
C PHE A 405 -47.58 29.48 33.20
N GLY A 406 -47.81 28.27 32.69
CA GLY A 406 -47.40 27.91 31.33
C GLY A 406 -47.38 26.41 31.05
N ALA A 407 -46.98 26.05 29.83
CA ALA A 407 -46.83 24.66 29.39
C ALA A 407 -45.35 24.33 29.17
N PHE A 408 -44.91 23.16 29.64
CA PHE A 408 -43.60 22.59 29.33
C PHE A 408 -43.70 21.72 28.08
N ILE A 409 -42.88 22.06 27.10
CA ILE A 409 -42.88 21.44 25.78
C ILE A 409 -41.50 20.82 25.56
N SER A 410 -41.47 19.53 25.26
CA SER A 410 -40.22 18.83 24.89
C SER A 410 -39.88 19.15 23.44
N LEU A 411 -38.69 19.69 23.23
CA LEU A 411 -38.17 20.09 21.91
C LEU A 411 -37.30 18.97 21.32
N VAL A 412 -36.41 18.43 22.16
CA VAL A 412 -35.56 17.26 21.89
C VAL A 412 -35.47 16.41 23.17
N PRO A 413 -35.15 15.10 23.08
CA PRO A 413 -35.04 14.24 24.25
C PRO A 413 -34.11 14.84 25.33
N GLY A 414 -34.66 15.08 26.53
CA GLY A 414 -33.91 15.66 27.66
C GLY A 414 -33.85 17.19 27.71
N ARG A 415 -34.48 17.91 26.77
CA ARG A 415 -34.53 19.39 26.76
C ARG A 415 -35.98 19.89 26.61
N ASP A 416 -36.47 20.52 27.67
CA ASP A 416 -37.80 21.11 27.71
C ASP A 416 -37.72 22.65 27.65
N GLY A 417 -38.64 23.27 26.91
CA GLY A 417 -38.87 24.71 26.92
C GLY A 417 -40.19 25.08 27.60
N LEU A 418 -40.26 26.28 28.16
CA LEU A 418 -41.45 26.81 28.81
C LEU A 418 -42.18 27.79 27.88
N LEU A 419 -43.43 27.46 27.55
CA LEU A 419 -44.37 28.38 26.92
C LEU A 419 -45.17 29.09 28.01
N HIS A 420 -44.88 30.37 28.25
CA HIS A 420 -45.54 31.15 29.30
C HIS A 420 -46.98 31.51 28.92
N ILE A 421 -47.88 31.60 29.91
CA ILE A 421 -49.31 31.91 29.69
C ILE A 421 -49.55 33.25 28.96
N SER A 422 -48.60 34.18 29.02
CA SER A 422 -48.67 35.44 28.27
C SER A 422 -48.55 35.25 26.77
N GLU A 423 -47.79 34.26 26.30
CA GLU A 423 -47.57 33.98 24.88
C GLU A 423 -48.72 33.16 24.27
N LEU A 424 -49.48 32.44 25.10
CA LEU A 424 -50.68 31.70 24.68
C LEU A 424 -51.80 32.61 24.15
N LYS A 425 -51.77 33.90 24.48
CA LYS A 425 -52.69 34.90 23.92
C LYS A 425 -52.61 35.00 22.40
N LYS A 426 -51.42 34.73 21.83
CA LYS A 426 -51.19 34.76 20.37
C LYS A 426 -51.91 33.59 19.68
N MET A 427 -52.00 32.42 20.33
CA MET A 427 -52.78 31.28 19.82
C MET A 427 -54.29 31.41 20.04
N ALA A 428 -54.72 32.09 21.10
CA ALA A 428 -56.14 32.26 21.43
C ALA A 428 -56.82 33.45 20.73
N GLY A 429 -56.30 33.89 19.57
CA GLY A 429 -56.87 35.00 18.79
C GLY A 429 -56.93 36.34 19.54
N GLY A 430 -55.96 36.61 20.41
CA GLY A 430 -55.89 37.85 21.22
C GLY A 430 -56.73 37.85 22.50
N LYS A 431 -57.44 36.76 22.82
CA LYS A 431 -58.17 36.64 24.09
C LYS A 431 -57.23 36.28 25.25
N ARG A 432 -57.49 36.87 26.42
CA ARG A 432 -56.72 36.56 27.64
C ARG A 432 -57.09 35.16 28.11
N VAL A 433 -56.13 34.26 28.07
CA VAL A 433 -56.23 32.89 28.58
C VAL A 433 -56.05 32.94 30.10
N GLU A 434 -57.03 32.46 30.86
CA GLU A 434 -56.96 32.40 32.33
C GLU A 434 -56.36 31.07 32.80
N ASN A 435 -56.68 29.94 32.15
CA ASN A 435 -56.07 28.64 32.43
C ASN A 435 -55.41 28.05 31.19
N VAL A 436 -54.20 27.51 31.36
CA VAL A 436 -53.43 26.88 30.27
C VAL A 436 -54.16 25.65 29.71
N GLU A 437 -54.93 24.96 30.57
CA GLU A 437 -55.72 23.76 30.24
C GLU A 437 -56.85 24.04 29.24
N ASP A 438 -57.27 25.30 29.07
CA ASP A 438 -58.31 25.68 28.11
C ASP A 438 -57.83 25.69 26.66
N VAL A 439 -56.50 25.66 26.45
CA VAL A 439 -55.87 25.87 25.13
C VAL A 439 -54.89 24.75 24.77
N LEU A 440 -54.30 24.09 25.76
CA LEU A 440 -53.32 23.03 25.54
C LEU A 440 -53.64 21.77 26.31
N GLU A 441 -53.49 20.63 25.65
CA GLU A 441 -53.59 19.31 26.26
C GLU A 441 -52.21 18.64 26.38
N VAL A 442 -52.02 17.84 27.43
CA VAL A 442 -50.80 17.02 27.57
C VAL A 442 -50.75 16.00 26.43
N GLY A 443 -49.63 15.95 25.71
CA GLY A 443 -49.42 15.12 24.53
C GLY A 443 -49.70 15.84 23.20
N GLN A 444 -50.21 17.07 23.22
CA GLN A 444 -50.44 17.86 22.01
C GLN A 444 -49.11 18.28 21.36
N ARG A 445 -49.04 18.18 20.03
CA ARG A 445 -47.90 18.65 19.23
C ARG A 445 -48.17 20.08 18.77
N ILE A 446 -47.27 21.01 19.07
CA ILE A 446 -47.38 22.42 18.70
C ILE A 446 -46.06 22.96 18.15
N GLN A 447 -46.15 23.86 17.17
CA GLN A 447 -44.99 24.50 16.58
C GLN A 447 -44.61 25.74 17.40
N VAL A 448 -43.38 25.75 17.90
CA VAL A 448 -42.88 26.75 18.83
C VAL A 448 -41.53 27.26 18.38
N GLU A 449 -41.29 28.55 18.58
CA GLU A 449 -40.03 29.24 18.31
C GLU A 449 -39.38 29.66 19.63
N ILE A 450 -38.06 29.55 19.70
CA ILE A 450 -37.30 29.92 20.90
C ILE A 450 -37.16 31.44 20.95
N SER A 451 -37.84 32.07 21.90
CA SER A 451 -37.87 33.52 22.04
C SER A 451 -36.72 34.05 22.88
N LYS A 452 -36.29 33.31 23.91
CA LYS A 452 -35.20 33.71 24.80
C LYS A 452 -34.56 32.52 25.48
N ILE A 453 -33.24 32.60 25.66
CA ILE A 453 -32.46 31.69 26.50
C ILE A 453 -32.04 32.48 27.74
N ASP A 454 -32.42 32.01 28.93
CA ASP A 454 -32.04 32.62 30.21
C ASP A 454 -30.63 32.20 30.63
N ASP A 455 -29.99 32.93 31.53
CA ASP A 455 -28.60 32.70 31.99
C ASP A 455 -28.42 31.33 32.68
N ARG A 456 -29.54 30.68 33.05
CA ARG A 456 -29.59 29.32 33.62
C ARG A 456 -29.87 28.23 32.58
N GLY A 457 -29.83 28.56 31.28
CA GLY A 457 -30.05 27.64 30.16
C GLY A 457 -31.51 27.21 29.95
N LYS A 458 -32.47 27.90 30.59
CA LYS A 458 -33.92 27.67 30.40
C LYS A 458 -34.39 28.33 29.10
N LEU A 459 -35.10 27.56 28.29
CA LEU A 459 -35.62 27.99 27.00
C LEU A 459 -37.04 28.55 27.17
N SER A 460 -37.24 29.80 26.78
CA SER A 460 -38.56 30.42 26.67
C SER A 460 -39.08 30.25 25.25
N LEU A 461 -40.32 29.81 25.13
CA LEU A 461 -40.95 29.50 23.86
C LEU A 461 -42.03 30.53 23.53
N SER A 462 -42.21 30.78 22.24
CA SER A 462 -43.33 31.52 21.68
C SER A 462 -44.01 30.67 20.61
N PRO A 463 -45.34 30.70 20.49
CA PRO A 463 -46.04 29.93 19.48
C PRO A 463 -45.82 30.57 18.11
N VAL A 464 -45.61 29.74 17.09
CA VAL A 464 -45.56 30.21 15.70
C VAL A 464 -47.00 30.28 15.20
N GLU A 465 -47.46 31.47 14.80
CA GLU A 465 -48.75 31.60 14.10
C GLU A 465 -48.65 30.87 12.76
N THR A 466 -49.38 29.76 12.63
CA THR A 466 -49.71 29.23 11.33
C THR A 466 -50.74 30.17 10.72
N GLU A 467 -50.31 31.00 9.76
CA GLU A 467 -51.24 31.60 8.80
C GLU A 467 -51.86 30.45 8.01
N ASP A 468 -52.99 29.93 8.52
CA ASP A 468 -53.88 29.09 7.73
C ASP A 468 -54.43 29.96 6.59
N LYS A 469 -53.98 29.67 5.37
CA LYS A 469 -54.55 30.19 4.13
C LYS A 469 -55.87 29.52 3.81
#